data_AF-W5M3M6-F1
#
_entry.id   AF-W5M3M6-F1
#
_cell.length_a   1.000
_cell.length_b   1.000
_cell.length_c   1.000
_cell.angle_alpha   90.00
_cell.angle_beta   90.00
_cell.angle_gamma   90.00
#
_symmetry.space_group_name_H-M   'P 1'
#
loop_
_entity.id
_entity.type
_entity.pdbx_description
1 polymer ?
#
loop_
_entity_poly.entity_id
_entity_poly.type
_entity_poly.pdbx_seq_one_letter_code
_entity_poly.pdbx_strand_id
1 'polypeptide(L)'
;MRSAHAVIPAAAALMVLVLLSALSQTEACNKALCASDVSKCLIQELCQCRPSDGNCSCCKECMLCLGSLWEECCDCVGMCNPKNYSDTPATSKSTVEELHRPIPSLFRALTEGDAPINMMVVSFPVAEELSHHESLVSFLGQREDQQQNISLPKNSIHARYDSTRGPDNLCTVVYFDDCVSIRQCKLYCESMGGSKYRWFHNACCECIGPECLDYGSKSVKCMNCMF
;
A
#
# COMPACT_ATOMS: atom_id res chain seq x y z
N MET A 1 -46.72 28.45 -17.77
CA MET A 1 -45.46 27.82 -17.34
C MET A 1 -44.53 27.81 -18.53
N ARG A 2 -43.61 28.79 -18.64
CA ARG A 2 -42.69 28.91 -19.78
C ARG A 2 -41.46 28.07 -19.50
N SER A 3 -41.25 27.04 -20.33
CA SER A 3 -40.03 26.23 -20.32
C SER A 3 -38.87 27.11 -20.78
N ALA A 4 -37.92 27.38 -19.89
CA ALA A 4 -36.70 28.10 -20.21
C ALA A 4 -35.73 27.15 -20.91
N HIS A 5 -35.73 27.15 -22.24
CA HIS A 5 -34.66 26.51 -23.00
C HIS A 5 -33.42 27.39 -22.94
N ALA A 6 -32.43 26.97 -22.16
CA ALA A 6 -31.11 27.57 -22.16
C ALA A 6 -30.45 27.33 -23.53
N VAL A 7 -30.38 28.38 -24.36
CA VAL A 7 -29.64 28.36 -25.61
C VAL A 7 -28.17 28.53 -25.27
N ILE A 8 -27.43 27.42 -25.19
CA ILE A 8 -25.99 27.45 -24.99
C ILE A 8 -25.34 27.95 -26.30
N PRO A 9 -24.54 29.03 -26.29
CA PRO A 9 -23.88 29.51 -27.49
C PRO A 9 -22.93 28.44 -28.03
N ALA A 10 -22.98 28.17 -29.34
CA ALA A 10 -22.18 27.12 -29.99
C ALA A 10 -20.67 27.21 -29.69
N ALA A 11 -20.16 28.44 -29.49
CA ALA A 11 -18.78 28.68 -29.07
C ALA A 11 -18.45 28.14 -27.68
N ALA A 12 -19.38 28.21 -26.72
CA ALA A 12 -19.19 27.65 -25.39
C ALA A 12 -19.23 26.11 -25.41
N ALA A 13 -20.09 25.52 -26.24
CA ALA A 13 -20.11 24.08 -26.45
C ALA A 13 -18.79 23.57 -27.06
N LEU A 14 -18.23 24.31 -28.03
CA LEU A 14 -16.92 24.00 -28.62
C LEU A 14 -15.77 24.12 -27.61
N MET A 15 -15.76 25.16 -26.78
CA MET A 15 -14.74 25.34 -25.74
C MET A 15 -14.81 24.23 -24.68
N VAL A 16 -16.01 23.82 -24.30
CA VAL A 16 -16.22 22.70 -23.37
C VAL A 16 -15.79 21.37 -23.97
N LEU A 17 -16.04 21.13 -25.27
CA LEU A 17 -15.56 19.94 -25.99
C LEU A 17 -14.02 19.88 -26.06
N VAL A 18 -13.36 21.01 -26.30
CA VAL A 18 -11.88 21.10 -26.30
C VAL A 18 -11.33 20.84 -24.90
N LEU A 19 -11.93 21.41 -23.85
CA LEU A 19 -11.54 21.17 -22.45
C LEU A 19 -11.75 19.70 -22.03
N LEU A 20 -12.85 19.07 -22.46
CA LEU A 20 -13.13 17.65 -22.21
C LEU A 20 -12.10 16.74 -22.92
N SER A 21 -11.66 17.10 -24.13
CA SER A 21 -10.59 16.38 -24.85
C SER A 21 -9.19 16.58 -24.25
N ALA A 22 -8.97 17.66 -23.51
CA ALA A 22 -7.72 17.90 -22.79
C ALA A 22 -7.66 17.13 -21.45
N LEU A 23 -8.82 16.72 -20.91
CA LEU A 23 -8.93 15.95 -19.67
C LEU A 23 -8.85 14.44 -19.88
N SER A 24 -8.88 13.95 -21.12
CA SER A 24 -8.61 12.54 -21.41
C SER A 24 -7.12 12.24 -21.35
N GLN A 25 -6.56 12.18 -20.14
CA GLN A 25 -5.40 11.34 -19.90
C GLN A 25 -5.86 9.89 -19.95
N THR A 26 -5.98 9.35 -21.16
CA THR A 26 -5.79 7.92 -21.31
C THR A 26 -4.34 7.65 -20.94
N GLU A 27 -4.09 6.67 -20.08
CA GLU A 27 -2.79 6.04 -19.85
C GLU A 27 -2.22 5.61 -21.21
N ALA A 28 -1.58 6.54 -21.90
CA ALA A 28 -1.09 6.40 -23.25
C ALA A 28 0.38 6.78 -23.20
N CYS A 29 1.21 5.87 -23.70
CA CYS A 29 2.66 5.98 -23.64
C CYS A 29 3.16 7.39 -24.00
N ASN A 30 4.07 7.92 -23.17
CA ASN A 30 4.72 9.18 -23.43
C ASN A 30 5.73 9.03 -24.58
N LYS A 31 5.25 9.20 -25.81
CA LYS A 31 6.05 9.05 -27.03
C LYS A 31 7.29 9.95 -27.05
N ALA A 32 7.27 11.11 -26.37
CA ALA A 32 8.42 12.01 -26.35
C ALA A 32 9.57 11.46 -25.48
N LEU A 33 9.25 10.88 -24.33
CA LEU A 33 10.20 10.21 -23.45
C LEU A 33 10.71 8.90 -24.08
N CYS A 34 9.79 8.11 -24.62
CA CYS A 34 10.05 6.75 -25.05
C CYS A 34 10.61 6.63 -26.48
N ALA A 35 10.54 7.69 -27.31
CA ALA A 35 10.88 7.61 -28.73
C ALA A 35 12.28 7.03 -29.01
N SER A 36 13.30 7.48 -28.28
CA SER A 36 14.69 7.06 -28.52
C SER A 36 14.89 5.57 -28.21
N ASP A 37 14.59 5.17 -26.98
CA ASP A 37 14.84 3.81 -26.50
C ASP A 37 13.90 2.78 -27.14
N VAL A 38 12.62 3.12 -27.34
CA VAL A 38 11.69 2.24 -28.07
C VAL A 38 12.15 2.04 -29.52
N SER A 39 12.57 3.11 -30.21
CA SER A 39 13.08 2.97 -31.59
C SER A 39 14.35 2.13 -31.64
N LYS A 40 15.28 2.32 -30.69
CA LYS A 40 16.49 1.52 -30.57
C LYS A 40 16.15 0.04 -30.38
N CYS A 41 15.26 -0.29 -29.45
CA CYS A 41 14.88 -1.67 -29.15
C CYS A 41 14.07 -2.34 -30.27
N LEU A 42 13.28 -1.57 -31.03
CA LEU A 42 12.58 -2.07 -32.21
C LEU A 42 13.55 -2.36 -33.38
N ILE A 43 14.55 -1.50 -33.60
CA ILE A 43 15.57 -1.70 -34.65
C ILE A 43 16.46 -2.91 -34.33
N GLN A 44 16.73 -3.17 -33.04
CA GLN A 44 17.46 -4.35 -32.58
C GLN A 44 16.61 -5.63 -32.58
N GLU A 45 15.36 -5.56 -33.04
CA GLU A 45 14.38 -6.67 -33.08
C GLU A 45 14.02 -7.25 -31.69
N LEU A 46 14.45 -6.61 -30.60
CA LEU A 46 14.21 -7.05 -29.22
C LEU A 46 12.77 -6.82 -28.77
N CYS A 47 12.09 -5.83 -29.35
CA CYS A 47 10.71 -5.45 -29.02
C CYS A 47 9.69 -5.76 -30.13
N GLN A 48 9.99 -6.66 -31.06
CA GLN A 48 9.14 -6.96 -32.22
C GLN A 48 8.17 -8.14 -31.97
N CYS A 49 7.58 -8.21 -30.76
CA CYS A 49 6.61 -9.25 -30.42
C CYS A 49 5.16 -8.84 -30.73
N ARG A 50 4.36 -9.82 -31.15
CA ARG A 50 2.90 -9.77 -30.99
C ARG A 50 2.53 -10.71 -29.85
N PRO A 51 2.16 -10.21 -28.66
CA PRO A 51 1.63 -11.05 -27.60
C PRO A 51 0.22 -11.52 -28.01
N SER A 52 0.14 -12.60 -28.79
CA SER A 52 -1.11 -13.32 -28.99
C SER A 52 -1.17 -14.43 -27.94
N ASP A 53 -2.19 -14.40 -27.10
CA ASP A 53 -2.59 -15.53 -26.24
C ASP A 53 -1.58 -15.95 -25.15
N GLY A 54 -0.88 -14.98 -24.55
CA GLY A 54 -0.13 -15.18 -23.30
C GLY A 54 1.23 -15.86 -23.44
N ASN A 55 1.66 -16.23 -24.65
CA ASN A 55 3.02 -16.69 -24.92
C ASN A 55 3.82 -15.59 -25.62
N CYS A 56 4.71 -14.93 -24.88
CA CYS A 56 5.58 -13.88 -25.42
C CYS A 56 7.06 -14.26 -25.27
N SER A 57 7.70 -14.69 -26.35
CA SER A 57 9.10 -15.13 -26.35
C SER A 57 10.10 -13.98 -26.21
N CYS A 58 9.82 -12.78 -26.74
CA CYS A 58 10.74 -11.64 -26.72
C CYS A 58 10.43 -10.58 -25.65
N CYS A 59 9.36 -10.72 -24.85
CA CYS A 59 9.00 -9.72 -23.82
C CYS A 59 10.13 -9.50 -22.81
N LYS A 60 10.85 -10.56 -22.43
CA LYS A 60 12.01 -10.48 -21.53
C LYS A 60 13.15 -9.65 -22.12
N GLU A 61 13.43 -9.82 -23.40
CA GLU A 61 14.51 -9.11 -24.10
C GLU A 61 14.14 -7.64 -24.31
N CYS A 62 12.87 -7.37 -24.64
CA CYS A 62 12.34 -6.01 -24.72
C CYS A 62 12.42 -5.28 -23.36
N MET A 63 12.06 -5.96 -22.27
CA MET A 63 12.17 -5.42 -20.91
C MET A 63 13.61 -5.07 -20.55
N LEU A 64 14.57 -5.95 -20.87
CA LEU A 64 15.98 -5.67 -20.64
C LEU A 64 16.52 -4.52 -21.52
N CYS A 65 15.98 -4.36 -22.73
CA CYS A 65 16.38 -3.28 -23.63
C CYS A 65 15.87 -1.91 -23.17
N LEU A 66 14.62 -1.83 -22.70
CA LEU A 66 14.02 -0.61 -22.17
C LEU A 66 14.52 -0.29 -20.74
N GLY A 67 14.88 -1.31 -19.97
CA GLY A 67 15.51 -1.17 -18.66
C GLY A 67 14.64 -0.37 -17.69
N SER A 68 15.18 0.75 -17.19
CA SER A 68 14.48 1.62 -16.24
C SER A 68 13.28 2.35 -16.82
N LEU A 69 13.15 2.43 -18.15
CA LEU A 69 12.04 3.08 -18.86
C LEU A 69 10.88 2.11 -19.14
N TRP A 70 10.96 0.86 -18.67
CA TRP A 70 9.98 -0.17 -18.98
C TRP A 70 8.56 0.20 -18.53
N GLU A 71 8.38 0.66 -17.30
CA GLU A 71 7.05 0.99 -16.76
C GLU A 71 6.41 2.18 -17.49
N GLU A 72 7.21 3.14 -17.93
CA GLU A 72 6.73 4.32 -18.67
C GLU A 72 6.52 4.06 -20.17
N CYS A 73 7.23 3.08 -20.73
CA CYS A 73 7.30 2.85 -22.18
C CYS A 73 6.73 1.50 -22.65
N CYS A 74 6.37 0.57 -21.77
CA CYS A 74 5.80 -0.73 -22.17
C CYS A 74 4.48 -0.58 -22.95
N ASP A 75 3.74 0.50 -22.72
CA ASP A 75 2.48 0.82 -23.41
C ASP A 75 2.75 1.18 -24.88
N CYS A 76 3.94 1.75 -25.21
CA CYS A 76 4.32 2.07 -26.59
C CYS A 76 4.53 0.83 -27.45
N VAL A 77 4.89 -0.29 -26.82
CA VAL A 77 5.17 -1.57 -27.48
C VAL A 77 4.06 -2.59 -27.25
N GLY A 78 3.01 -2.23 -26.51
CA GLY A 78 1.86 -3.09 -26.21
C GLY A 78 2.23 -4.33 -25.40
N MET A 79 3.27 -4.22 -24.56
CA MET A 79 3.81 -5.34 -23.77
C MET A 79 3.75 -5.09 -22.26
N CYS A 80 3.04 -4.05 -21.80
CA CYS A 80 2.75 -3.94 -20.38
C CYS A 80 2.03 -5.19 -19.91
N ASN A 81 2.38 -5.66 -18.71
CA ASN A 81 1.59 -6.68 -18.04
C ASN A 81 0.13 -6.15 -17.98
N PRO A 82 -0.90 -6.95 -18.32
CA PRO A 82 -2.28 -6.53 -18.10
C PRO A 82 -2.37 -6.00 -16.68
N LYS A 83 -2.71 -4.71 -16.55
CA LYS A 83 -2.92 -4.03 -15.27
C LYS A 83 -4.11 -4.71 -14.61
N ASN A 84 -3.87 -5.86 -13.99
CA ASN A 84 -4.69 -6.30 -12.90
C ASN A 84 -4.52 -5.20 -11.86
N TYR A 85 -5.55 -4.38 -11.69
CA TYR A 85 -5.75 -3.49 -10.54
C TYR A 85 -5.81 -4.27 -9.19
N SER A 86 -5.17 -5.45 -9.14
CA SER A 86 -4.97 -6.36 -8.02
C SER A 86 -3.49 -6.47 -7.63
N ASP A 87 -2.54 -5.91 -8.41
CA ASP A 87 -1.18 -5.74 -7.92
C ASP A 87 -1.18 -4.56 -6.95
N THR A 88 -1.46 -4.90 -5.68
CA THR A 88 -1.39 -3.96 -4.59
C THR A 88 0.04 -3.36 -4.57
N PRO A 89 0.22 -2.02 -4.51
CA PRO A 89 1.53 -1.36 -4.61
C PRO A 89 2.59 -1.96 -3.68
N ALA A 90 3.90 -1.79 -3.90
CA ALA A 90 4.90 -2.31 -2.94
C ALA A 90 4.66 -1.84 -1.49
N THR A 91 4.06 -0.66 -1.30
CA THR A 91 3.61 -0.13 -0.01
C THR A 91 2.49 -0.93 0.67
N SER A 92 1.79 -1.78 -0.08
CA SER A 92 0.75 -2.68 0.44
C SER A 92 1.29 -4.04 0.90
N LYS A 93 2.53 -4.38 0.53
CA LYS A 93 3.20 -5.62 0.93
C LYS A 93 4.23 -5.30 2.00
N SER A 94 4.25 -6.12 3.04
CA SER A 94 5.18 -5.98 4.13
C SER A 94 5.55 -7.33 4.70
N THR A 95 6.79 -7.45 5.16
CA THR A 95 7.24 -8.57 5.98
C THR A 95 7.11 -8.18 7.45
N VAL A 96 6.59 -9.09 8.27
CA VAL A 96 6.36 -8.88 9.69
C VAL A 96 6.98 -10.01 10.50
N GLU A 97 7.47 -9.69 11.71
CA GLU A 97 8.08 -10.67 12.61
C GLU A 97 7.97 -10.21 14.07
N GLU A 98 7.82 -11.18 14.98
CA GLU A 98 7.91 -10.97 16.42
C GLU A 98 9.37 -11.04 16.88
N LEU A 99 9.79 -10.08 17.72
CA LEU A 99 11.15 -10.01 18.21
C LEU A 99 11.34 -10.92 19.42
N HIS A 100 12.45 -11.66 19.46
CA HIS A 100 12.67 -12.71 20.47
C HIS A 100 12.96 -12.16 21.88
N ARG A 101 13.47 -10.94 22.00
CA ARG A 101 13.87 -10.32 23.28
C ARG A 101 13.40 -8.86 23.37
N PRO A 102 12.08 -8.63 23.47
CA PRO A 102 11.56 -7.28 23.59
C PRO A 102 11.94 -6.67 24.93
N ILE A 103 12.08 -5.34 24.97
CA ILE A 103 12.35 -4.58 26.19
C ILE A 103 11.26 -3.49 26.30
N PRO A 104 10.04 -3.85 26.74
CA PRO A 104 8.88 -2.93 26.78
C PRO A 104 9.15 -1.59 27.46
N SER A 105 9.91 -1.61 28.57
CA SER A 105 10.25 -0.40 29.31
C SER A 105 11.16 0.56 28.52
N LEU A 106 12.06 0.02 27.70
CA LEU A 106 12.94 0.84 26.85
C LEU A 106 12.14 1.46 25.71
N PHE A 107 11.29 0.67 25.06
CA PHE A 107 10.45 1.17 23.98
C PHE A 107 9.58 2.33 24.45
N ARG A 108 8.86 2.16 25.57
CA ARG A 108 8.04 3.22 26.17
C ARG A 108 8.87 4.47 26.47
N ALA A 109 10.01 4.31 27.14
CA ALA A 109 10.89 5.43 27.47
C ALA A 109 11.42 6.20 26.23
N LEU A 110 11.59 5.54 25.09
CA LEU A 110 12.03 6.16 23.83
C LEU A 110 10.89 6.77 23.01
N THR A 111 9.64 6.39 23.30
CA THR A 111 8.44 6.89 22.62
C THR A 111 7.63 7.89 23.46
N GLU A 112 7.94 8.01 24.75
CA GLU A 112 7.34 9.01 25.65
C GLU A 112 7.99 10.39 25.41
N GLY A 113 7.21 11.37 24.95
CA GLY A 113 7.66 12.75 24.76
C GLY A 113 7.88 13.12 23.29
N ASP A 114 8.88 13.98 23.04
CA ASP A 114 9.21 14.42 21.68
C ASP A 114 9.91 13.29 20.89
N ALA A 115 9.51 13.12 19.63
CA ALA A 115 10.09 12.10 18.77
C ALA A 115 11.61 12.32 18.59
N PRO A 116 12.44 11.27 18.70
CA PRO A 116 13.85 11.36 18.37
C PRO A 116 14.09 11.85 16.94
N ILE A 117 15.24 12.49 16.70
CA ILE A 117 15.64 12.97 15.37
C ILE A 117 15.64 11.79 14.38
N ASN A 118 15.06 11.99 13.19
CA ASN A 118 14.89 11.00 12.11
C ASN A 118 13.91 9.85 12.41
N MET A 119 12.99 10.05 13.35
CA MET A 119 11.95 9.08 13.68
C MET A 119 10.59 9.76 13.84
N MET A 120 9.53 9.03 13.51
CA MET A 120 8.15 9.45 13.71
C MET A 120 7.43 8.47 14.63
N VAL A 121 7.04 8.95 15.82
CA VAL A 121 6.24 8.19 16.79
C VAL A 121 4.75 8.42 16.51
N VAL A 122 3.98 7.34 16.40
CA VAL A 122 2.53 7.38 16.16
C VAL A 122 1.83 6.50 17.18
N SER A 123 0.85 7.06 17.87
CA SER A 123 0.00 6.31 18.81
C SER A 123 -1.46 6.38 18.36
N PHE A 124 -2.14 5.24 18.33
CA PHE A 124 -3.54 5.12 17.94
C PHE A 124 -4.26 4.08 18.81
N PRO A 125 -5.59 4.17 18.97
CA PRO A 125 -6.35 3.19 19.75
C PRO A 125 -6.18 1.79 19.17
N VAL A 126 -5.95 0.79 20.02
CA VAL A 126 -5.76 -0.62 19.60
C VAL A 126 -6.92 -1.15 18.73
N ALA A 127 -8.15 -0.65 18.91
CA ALA A 127 -9.29 -1.02 18.07
C ALA A 127 -9.14 -0.64 16.58
N GLU A 128 -8.36 0.40 16.28
CA GLU A 128 -8.10 0.88 14.91
C GLU A 128 -7.14 -0.06 14.14
N GLU A 129 -6.34 -0.86 14.84
CA GLU A 129 -5.51 -1.90 14.21
C GLU A 129 -6.36 -2.96 13.47
N LEU A 130 -7.57 -3.20 13.97
CA LEU A 130 -8.50 -4.23 13.49
C LEU A 130 -9.60 -3.69 12.56
N SER A 131 -9.87 -2.37 12.56
CA SER A 131 -10.96 -1.77 11.78
C SER A 131 -10.74 -1.91 10.26
N HIS A 132 -9.49 -2.01 9.80
CA HIS A 132 -9.18 -2.33 8.40
C HIS A 132 -9.54 -3.76 7.97
N HIS A 133 -10.03 -4.61 8.89
CA HIS A 133 -10.52 -5.97 8.61
C HIS A 133 -12.06 -6.06 8.59
N GLU A 134 -12.78 -4.94 8.72
CA GLU A 134 -14.24 -4.94 8.85
C GLU A 134 -15.00 -5.52 7.65
N SER A 135 -14.39 -5.66 6.47
CA SER A 135 -15.04 -6.34 5.33
C SER A 135 -15.39 -7.82 5.60
N LEU A 136 -14.81 -8.46 6.63
CA LEU A 136 -15.14 -9.84 7.01
C LEU A 136 -16.06 -9.94 8.23
N VAL A 137 -16.16 -8.89 9.06
CA VAL A 137 -17.02 -8.90 10.25
C VAL A 137 -18.47 -8.52 9.90
N SER A 138 -18.68 -7.75 8.84
CA SER A 138 -20.05 -7.48 8.33
C SER A 138 -20.79 -8.75 7.88
N PHE A 139 -20.07 -9.80 7.47
CA PHE A 139 -20.68 -11.09 7.11
C PHE A 139 -21.06 -11.96 8.31
N LEU A 140 -20.47 -11.73 9.49
CA LEU A 140 -20.82 -12.44 10.72
C LEU A 140 -21.90 -11.71 11.51
N GLY A 141 -21.98 -10.38 11.43
CA GLY A 141 -22.98 -9.57 12.12
C GLY A 141 -24.40 -9.67 11.53
N GLN A 142 -24.58 -10.19 10.31
CA GLN A 142 -25.89 -10.30 9.67
C GLN A 142 -26.58 -11.67 9.89
N ARG A 143 -25.94 -12.58 10.64
CA ARG A 143 -26.45 -13.95 10.88
C ARG A 143 -26.76 -14.26 12.34
N GLU A 144 -27.04 -13.25 13.17
CA GLU A 144 -27.41 -13.44 14.58
C GLU A 144 -28.87 -13.06 14.92
N ASP A 145 -29.72 -12.75 13.93
CA ASP A 145 -31.13 -12.38 14.19
C ASP A 145 -32.18 -13.49 13.93
N GLN A 146 -31.79 -14.76 13.68
CA GLN A 146 -32.73 -15.88 13.71
C GLN A 146 -32.13 -17.16 14.32
N GLN A 147 -32.26 -17.27 15.64
CA GLN A 147 -32.77 -18.43 16.39
C GLN A 147 -32.23 -19.84 16.04
N GLN A 148 -31.49 -20.47 16.97
CA GLN A 148 -31.91 -21.66 17.76
C GLN A 148 -30.72 -22.46 18.33
N ASN A 149 -30.71 -22.57 19.66
CA ASN A 149 -30.11 -23.59 20.53
C ASN A 149 -29.34 -24.75 19.87
N ILE A 150 -27.99 -24.67 19.84
CA ILE A 150 -27.12 -25.84 19.74
C ILE A 150 -25.96 -25.67 20.73
N SER A 151 -25.94 -26.48 21.77
CA SER A 151 -24.82 -26.62 22.69
C SER A 151 -23.72 -27.46 22.03
N LEU A 152 -22.62 -26.81 21.63
CA LEU A 152 -21.37 -27.46 21.24
C LEU A 152 -20.21 -26.78 21.98
N PRO A 153 -19.30 -27.53 22.64
CA PRO A 153 -18.18 -26.96 23.37
C PRO A 153 -17.09 -26.56 22.38
N LYS A 154 -16.75 -25.28 22.31
CA LYS A 154 -15.61 -24.84 21.52
C LYS A 154 -14.80 -23.81 22.30
N ASN A 155 -13.67 -24.29 22.82
CA ASN A 155 -12.51 -23.46 23.12
C ASN A 155 -12.16 -22.65 21.86
N SER A 156 -12.64 -21.42 21.79
CA SER A 156 -12.04 -20.38 20.97
C SER A 156 -11.60 -19.29 21.92
N ILE A 157 -10.32 -18.98 21.85
CA ILE A 157 -9.65 -17.89 22.56
C ILE A 157 -10.30 -16.58 22.07
N HIS A 158 -11.44 -16.23 22.64
CA HIS A 158 -11.91 -14.85 22.64
C HIS A 158 -10.97 -14.13 23.58
N ALA A 159 -9.99 -13.42 23.01
CA ALA A 159 -9.32 -12.35 23.71
C ALA A 159 -10.42 -11.46 24.29
N ARG A 160 -10.57 -11.49 25.61
CA ARG A 160 -11.52 -10.67 26.36
C ARG A 160 -11.20 -9.22 26.05
N TYR A 161 -11.97 -8.63 25.16
CA TYR A 161 -12.04 -7.19 24.99
C TYR A 161 -12.74 -6.63 26.22
N ASP A 162 -11.95 -6.35 27.26
CA ASP A 162 -12.41 -5.71 28.48
C ASP A 162 -12.33 -4.19 28.29
N SER A 163 -13.42 -3.60 27.79
CA SER A 163 -13.59 -2.16 27.51
C SER A 163 -13.49 -1.24 28.75
N THR A 164 -12.98 -1.72 29.88
CA THR A 164 -13.01 -1.00 31.17
C THR A 164 -11.65 -0.48 31.66
N ARG A 165 -10.57 -0.59 30.88
CA ARG A 165 -9.24 -0.08 31.29
C ARG A 165 -8.77 1.12 30.46
N GLY A 166 -9.11 2.33 30.91
CA GLY A 166 -8.28 3.54 30.82
C GLY A 166 -7.62 3.97 29.48
N PRO A 167 -6.85 5.08 29.50
CA PRO A 167 -6.02 5.56 28.38
C PRO A 167 -4.82 4.64 28.03
N ASP A 168 -4.78 3.42 28.58
CA ASP A 168 -3.67 2.46 28.50
C ASP A 168 -3.74 1.52 27.26
N ASN A 169 -4.65 1.79 26.31
CA ASN A 169 -4.87 0.95 25.13
C ASN A 169 -4.47 1.67 23.82
N LEU A 170 -3.37 2.42 23.86
CA LEU A 170 -2.80 3.04 22.67
C LEU A 170 -1.69 2.14 22.13
N CYS A 171 -1.88 1.62 20.93
CA CYS A 171 -0.81 0.98 20.17
C CYS A 171 0.13 2.09 19.70
N THR A 172 1.40 2.00 20.07
CA THR A 172 2.44 2.96 19.68
C THR A 172 3.41 2.29 18.72
N VAL A 173 3.66 2.93 17.59
CA VAL A 173 4.57 2.48 16.55
C VAL A 173 5.56 3.60 16.22
N VAL A 174 6.75 3.22 15.76
CA VAL A 174 7.82 4.15 15.37
C VAL A 174 8.25 3.88 13.94
N TYR A 175 8.19 4.90 13.10
CA TYR A 175 8.73 4.87 11.74
C TYR A 175 10.11 5.53 11.71
N PHE A 176 11.04 4.95 10.96
CA PHE A 176 12.31 5.61 10.66
C PHE A 176 12.21 6.41 9.37
N ASP A 177 12.74 7.62 9.36
CA ASP A 177 12.78 8.45 8.14
C ASP A 177 13.74 7.88 7.09
N ASP A 178 14.77 7.16 7.53
CA ASP A 178 15.76 6.49 6.70
C ASP A 178 15.26 5.13 6.19
N CYS A 179 15.56 4.85 4.92
CA CYS A 179 15.17 3.61 4.27
C CYS A 179 16.23 2.54 4.47
N VAL A 180 15.79 1.38 4.95
CA VAL A 180 16.70 0.38 5.51
C VAL A 180 16.36 -1.01 4.99
N SER A 181 17.37 -1.88 4.97
CA SER A 181 17.13 -3.30 4.70
C SER A 181 16.31 -3.94 5.82
N ILE A 182 15.59 -5.03 5.50
CA ILE A 182 14.83 -5.81 6.50
C ILE A 182 15.68 -6.21 7.71
N ARG A 183 16.96 -6.57 7.48
CA ARG A 183 17.88 -6.94 8.55
C ARG A 183 18.21 -5.76 9.46
N GLN A 184 18.42 -4.57 8.89
CA GLN A 184 18.65 -3.35 9.67
C GLN A 184 17.39 -2.95 10.44
N CYS A 185 16.22 -3.04 9.82
CA CYS A 185 14.94 -2.77 10.48
C CYS A 185 14.77 -3.62 11.73
N LYS A 186 15.01 -4.94 11.62
CA LYS A 186 15.00 -5.86 12.76
C LYS A 186 15.95 -5.41 13.87
N LEU A 187 17.21 -5.14 13.54
CA LEU A 187 18.22 -4.72 14.52
C LEU A 187 17.84 -3.39 15.21
N TYR A 188 17.27 -2.45 14.48
CA TYR A 188 16.81 -1.17 15.03
C TYR A 188 15.66 -1.38 16.00
N CYS A 189 14.64 -2.16 15.63
CA CYS A 189 13.52 -2.44 16.51
C CYS A 189 13.93 -3.25 17.75
N GLU A 190 14.87 -4.19 17.62
CA GLU A 190 15.47 -4.88 18.77
C GLU A 190 16.19 -3.90 19.70
N SER A 191 16.98 -2.97 19.13
CA SER A 191 17.72 -1.98 19.92
C SER A 191 16.83 -0.96 20.62
N MET A 192 15.66 -0.66 20.04
CA MET A 192 14.65 0.21 20.65
C MET A 192 13.79 -0.52 21.68
N GLY A 193 13.91 -1.83 21.82
CA GLY A 193 13.10 -2.64 22.73
C GLY A 193 11.69 -2.95 22.20
N GLY A 194 11.46 -2.81 20.90
CA GLY A 194 10.18 -3.13 20.25
C GLY A 194 9.76 -4.59 20.46
N SER A 195 8.46 -4.84 20.36
CA SER A 195 7.87 -6.19 20.47
C SER A 195 7.88 -6.92 19.15
N LYS A 196 7.63 -6.19 18.07
CA LYS A 196 7.50 -6.68 16.69
C LYS A 196 8.09 -5.64 15.74
N TYR A 197 8.28 -6.01 14.48
CA TYR A 197 8.54 -5.03 13.43
C TYR A 197 7.73 -5.35 12.17
N ARG A 198 7.45 -4.31 11.39
CA ARG A 198 6.94 -4.38 10.03
C ARG A 198 7.94 -3.70 9.11
N TRP A 199 8.37 -4.42 8.09
CA TRP A 199 9.20 -3.89 7.02
C TRP A 199 8.37 -3.87 5.74
N PHE A 200 8.07 -2.68 5.23
CA PHE A 200 7.36 -2.52 3.97
C PHE A 200 8.31 -2.75 2.80
N HIS A 201 7.79 -3.30 1.70
CA HIS A 201 8.62 -3.65 0.54
C HIS A 201 9.17 -2.43 -0.21
N ASN A 202 8.74 -1.23 0.18
CA ASN A 202 9.32 0.05 -0.23
C ASN A 202 10.51 0.47 0.67
N ALA A 203 11.06 -0.42 1.51
CA ALA A 203 12.15 -0.19 2.46
C ALA A 203 11.83 0.71 3.68
N CYS A 204 10.55 1.01 3.94
CA CYS A 204 10.13 1.67 5.17
C CYS A 204 10.13 0.70 6.36
N CYS A 205 10.65 1.13 7.50
CA CYS A 205 10.73 0.35 8.73
C CYS A 205 9.80 0.91 9.81
N GLU A 206 8.99 0.04 10.39
CA GLU A 206 8.09 0.33 11.51
C GLU A 206 8.41 -0.61 12.68
N CYS A 207 8.78 -0.03 13.82
CA CYS A 207 8.87 -0.75 15.09
C CYS A 207 7.57 -0.67 15.85
N ILE A 208 7.15 -1.79 16.41
CA ILE A 208 5.82 -1.93 16.99
C ILE A 208 5.96 -2.14 18.50
N GLY A 209 5.18 -1.37 19.25
CA GLY A 209 5.15 -1.42 20.70
C GLY A 209 4.48 -2.67 21.27
N PRO A 210 4.68 -2.94 22.56
CA PRO A 210 4.09 -4.11 23.24
C PRO A 210 2.57 -4.03 23.42
N GLU A 211 1.96 -2.85 23.31
CA GLU A 211 0.51 -2.63 23.45
C GLU A 211 -0.29 -2.99 22.18
N CYS A 212 0.38 -3.18 21.05
CA CYS A 212 -0.25 -3.51 19.77
C CYS A 212 -0.61 -5.01 19.71
N LEU A 213 -1.84 -5.33 19.27
CA LEU A 213 -2.34 -6.70 19.21
C LEU A 213 -1.76 -7.47 18.02
N ASP A 214 -1.71 -6.83 16.84
CA ASP A 214 -1.21 -7.39 15.59
C ASP A 214 0.16 -6.76 15.24
N TYR A 215 0.38 -6.36 13.98
CA TYR A 215 1.64 -5.81 13.51
C TYR A 215 1.56 -4.31 13.23
N GLY A 216 0.88 -3.55 14.09
CA GLY A 216 0.81 -2.10 14.00
C GLY A 216 0.05 -1.62 12.77
N SER A 217 0.44 -0.45 12.25
CA SER A 217 -0.25 0.21 11.15
C SER A 217 0.06 -0.48 9.82
N LYS A 218 -0.95 -0.61 8.96
CA LYS A 218 -0.79 -1.12 7.58
C LYS A 218 -0.40 -0.01 6.59
N SER A 219 -0.24 1.22 7.08
CA SER A 219 0.11 2.39 6.28
C SER A 219 1.59 2.74 6.42
N VAL A 220 2.24 3.01 5.30
CA VAL A 220 3.61 3.52 5.23
C VAL A 220 3.63 5.00 5.61
N LYS A 221 4.55 5.41 6.50
CA LYS A 221 4.71 6.82 6.91
C LYS A 221 6.14 7.36 6.84
N CYS A 222 7.11 6.56 6.38
CA CYS A 222 8.50 7.03 6.22
C CYS A 222 8.61 8.11 5.14
N MET A 223 9.41 9.16 5.37
CA MET A 223 9.43 10.36 4.51
C MET A 223 10.24 10.23 3.21
N ASN A 224 11.12 9.22 3.05
CA ASN A 224 12.11 9.20 1.96
C ASN A 224 12.22 7.88 1.18
N CYS A 225 11.27 6.95 1.34
CA CYS A 225 11.43 5.60 0.79
C CYS A 225 10.72 5.41 -0.55
N MET A 226 11.50 5.09 -1.58
CA MET A 226 11.03 4.92 -2.97
C MET A 226 10.01 3.78 -3.08
N PHE A 227 9.02 3.99 -3.95
CA PHE A 227 7.97 3.04 -4.34
C PHE A 227 8.54 1.78 -5.00
#